data_AF-A0A3M0DT61-F1
#
_entry.id   AF-A0A3M0DT61-F1
#
_cell.length_a   1.000
_cell.length_b   1.000
_cell.length_c   1.000
_cell.angle_alpha   90.00
_cell.angle_beta   90.00
_cell.angle_gamma   90.00
#
_symmetry.space_group_name_H-M   'P 1'
#
loop_
_entity.id
_entity.type
_entity.pdbx_description
1 polymer ?
#
loop_
_entity_poly.entity_id
_entity_poly.type
_entity_poly.pdbx_seq_one_letter_code
_entity_poly.pdbx_strand_id
1 'polypeptide(L)'
;MRRRAILRTGLVAGSVAVAGCTRGRGGPAFQEGFENGLGDWQANAAIGPEVNIEEFEWEVTVSGEQAMSGERSLRIWNEGDYDDGVTWVTHPVPVPSGGADEATVRAQIWSESESFNTLRDAVMRLGPERPETEEEFPHPGVNTTALGETPYGGLREPLWLADGWREYTFEWTMPSLSTETLYVSVGTSVIWEGDATHYVDDISVEFDSA
;
A
#
# COMPACT_ATOMS: atom_id res chain seq x y z
N MET A 1 -72.79 23.70 5.16
CA MET A 1 -73.09 23.37 3.76
C MET A 1 -72.14 22.26 3.30
N ARG A 2 -72.68 21.24 2.63
CA ARG A 2 -71.95 20.09 2.05
C ARG A 2 -71.20 20.49 0.76
N ARG A 3 -70.09 19.79 0.46
CA ARG A 3 -69.62 19.23 -0.85
C ARG A 3 -68.13 18.85 -0.69
N ARG A 4 -67.75 17.57 -0.52
CA ARG A 4 -67.56 16.44 -1.47
C ARG A 4 -66.32 16.53 -2.39
N ALA A 5 -65.42 15.55 -2.18
CA ALA A 5 -64.58 14.76 -3.13
C ALA A 5 -63.52 15.51 -3.97
N ILE A 6 -62.31 14.95 -4.21
CA ILE A 6 -62.04 13.79 -5.08
C ILE A 6 -60.68 13.13 -4.74
N LEU A 7 -60.68 11.79 -4.67
CA LEU A 7 -59.51 10.91 -4.74
C LEU A 7 -58.86 10.95 -6.13
N ARG A 8 -57.54 10.93 -6.20
CA ARG A 8 -56.82 10.40 -7.37
C ARG A 8 -55.84 9.32 -6.93
N THR A 9 -56.27 8.09 -7.19
CA THR A 9 -55.48 6.86 -7.25
C THR A 9 -54.49 6.96 -8.41
N GLY A 10 -53.21 6.73 -8.15
CA GLY A 10 -52.18 6.53 -9.16
C GLY A 10 -51.46 5.22 -8.90
N LEU A 11 -51.75 4.22 -9.72
CA LEU A 11 -51.14 2.91 -9.75
C LEU A 11 -49.84 3.02 -10.55
N VAL A 12 -48.67 2.87 -9.92
CA VAL A 12 -47.42 2.70 -10.65
C VAL A 12 -47.01 1.24 -10.49
N ALA A 13 -47.28 0.47 -11.55
CA ALA A 13 -46.63 -0.82 -11.77
C ALA A 13 -45.18 -0.52 -12.17
N GLY A 14 -44.25 -0.80 -11.25
CA GLY A 14 -42.81 -0.68 -11.46
C GLY A 14 -42.18 -2.07 -11.42
N SER A 15 -41.61 -2.45 -12.54
CA SER A 15 -40.96 -3.71 -12.89
C SER A 15 -40.04 -4.26 -11.80
N VAL A 16 -40.14 -5.56 -11.52
CA VAL A 16 -39.11 -6.33 -10.83
C VAL A 16 -37.89 -6.40 -11.76
N ALA A 17 -36.92 -5.53 -11.54
CA ALA A 17 -35.58 -5.70 -12.10
C ALA A 17 -34.91 -6.81 -11.27
N VAL A 18 -34.82 -8.01 -11.86
CA VAL A 18 -33.91 -9.04 -11.35
C VAL A 18 -32.51 -8.49 -11.61
N ALA A 19 -31.90 -7.91 -10.57
CA ALA A 19 -30.50 -7.56 -10.57
C ALA A 19 -29.70 -8.87 -10.60
N GLY A 20 -29.41 -9.35 -11.81
CA GLY A 20 -28.36 -10.32 -12.01
C GLY A 20 -27.05 -9.65 -11.62
N CYS A 21 -26.52 -9.98 -10.45
CA CYS A 21 -25.16 -9.64 -10.07
C CYS A 21 -24.21 -10.39 -11.01
N THR A 22 -23.94 -9.82 -12.19
CA THR A 22 -22.70 -10.09 -12.90
C THR A 22 -21.58 -9.56 -12.00
N ARG A 23 -21.01 -10.46 -11.19
CA ARG A 23 -19.79 -10.23 -10.42
C ARG A 23 -18.73 -9.79 -11.44
N GLY A 24 -18.49 -8.49 -11.52
CA GLY A 24 -17.46 -7.93 -12.38
C GLY A 24 -16.13 -8.52 -11.95
N ARG A 25 -15.47 -9.20 -12.89
CA ARG A 25 -14.04 -9.49 -12.85
C ARG A 25 -13.36 -8.15 -13.17
N GLY A 26 -12.76 -7.47 -12.19
CA GLY A 26 -12.09 -6.19 -12.47
C GLY A 26 -11.87 -5.27 -11.28
N GLY A 27 -11.45 -5.82 -10.14
CA GLY A 27 -10.94 -5.04 -9.02
C GLY A 27 -9.68 -5.71 -8.47
N PRO A 28 -8.84 -4.98 -7.73
CA PRO A 28 -7.60 -5.52 -7.20
C PRO A 28 -7.89 -6.69 -6.25
N ALA A 29 -6.94 -7.63 -6.18
CA ALA A 29 -7.02 -8.77 -5.28
C ALA A 29 -6.94 -8.34 -3.80
N PHE A 30 -6.26 -7.22 -3.55
CA PHE A 30 -6.16 -6.57 -2.25
C PHE A 30 -6.19 -5.06 -2.42
N GLN A 31 -6.89 -4.37 -1.51
CA GLN A 31 -6.91 -2.90 -1.44
C GLN A 31 -6.98 -2.46 0.03
N GLU A 32 -6.20 -1.46 0.40
CA GLU A 32 -6.18 -0.89 1.75
C GLU A 32 -6.07 0.64 1.71
N GLY A 33 -6.85 1.30 2.57
CA GLY A 33 -6.78 2.75 2.83
C GLY A 33 -6.88 3.11 4.31
N PHE A 34 -6.74 2.13 5.22
CA PHE A 34 -6.62 2.31 6.67
C PHE A 34 -7.81 2.93 7.41
N GLU A 35 -8.97 3.03 6.75
CA GLU A 35 -10.22 3.55 7.33
C GLU A 35 -10.63 2.82 8.63
N ASN A 36 -10.30 1.53 8.73
CA ASN A 36 -10.64 0.67 9.86
C ASN A 36 -9.46 0.42 10.83
N GLY A 37 -8.40 1.23 10.75
CA GLY A 37 -7.18 1.04 11.55
C GLY A 37 -6.19 0.07 10.90
N LEU A 38 -5.22 -0.43 11.66
CA LEU A 38 -4.17 -1.33 11.15
C LEU A 38 -4.64 -2.77 10.88
N GLY A 39 -5.76 -3.24 11.45
CA GLY A 39 -6.24 -4.60 11.21
C GLY A 39 -5.16 -5.68 11.39
N ASP A 40 -4.89 -6.43 10.31
CA ASP A 40 -3.89 -7.50 10.25
C ASP A 40 -2.48 -7.03 9.81
N TRP A 41 -2.28 -5.73 9.59
CA TRP A 41 -0.98 -5.16 9.27
C TRP A 41 -0.02 -5.25 10.47
N GLN A 42 1.20 -5.70 10.20
CA GLN A 42 2.27 -5.79 11.19
C GLN A 42 3.30 -4.72 10.91
N ALA A 43 3.49 -3.79 11.85
CA ALA A 43 4.55 -2.79 11.78
C ALA A 43 5.89 -3.39 12.21
N ASN A 44 6.97 -3.01 11.53
CA ASN A 44 8.31 -3.45 11.84
C ASN A 44 9.34 -2.37 11.44
N ALA A 45 10.53 -2.48 11.99
CA ALA A 45 11.67 -1.65 11.63
C ALA A 45 12.98 -2.42 11.77
N ALA A 46 13.97 -1.97 11.03
CA ALA A 46 15.33 -2.48 11.06
C ALA A 46 16.27 -1.30 10.91
N ILE A 47 17.44 -1.42 11.53
CA ILE A 47 18.55 -0.50 11.38
C ILE A 47 19.81 -1.37 11.27
N GLY A 48 20.80 -0.93 10.49
CA GLY A 48 22.01 -1.70 10.21
C GLY A 48 22.66 -2.31 11.46
N PRO A 49 23.50 -3.34 11.30
CA PRO A 49 24.09 -4.10 12.40
C PRO A 49 24.94 -3.26 13.37
N GLU A 50 25.28 -2.04 12.99
CA GLU A 50 26.01 -1.06 13.77
C GLU A 50 25.20 -0.46 14.93
N VAL A 51 23.86 -0.48 14.86
CA VAL A 51 22.97 0.16 15.83
C VAL A 51 21.95 -0.85 16.37
N ASN A 52 21.65 -0.77 17.67
CA ASN A 52 20.60 -1.60 18.26
C ASN A 52 19.22 -1.03 17.92
N ILE A 53 18.25 -1.88 17.61
CA ILE A 53 16.88 -1.44 17.29
C ILE A 53 16.21 -0.66 18.43
N GLU A 54 16.62 -0.90 19.69
CA GLU A 54 16.13 -0.14 20.84
C GLU A 54 16.67 1.30 20.92
N GLU A 55 17.72 1.61 20.18
CA GLU A 55 18.30 2.95 20.04
C GLU A 55 17.74 3.71 18.82
N PHE A 56 16.93 3.03 17.99
CA PHE A 56 16.28 3.60 16.82
C PHE A 56 14.82 3.97 17.12
N GLU A 57 14.48 5.24 17.09
CA GLU A 57 13.12 5.73 17.30
C GLU A 57 12.29 5.69 16.00
N TRP A 58 11.16 4.98 16.06
CA TRP A 58 10.21 4.87 14.95
C TRP A 58 8.79 4.65 15.46
N GLU A 59 7.82 5.02 14.62
CA GLU A 59 6.40 4.85 14.91
C GLU A 59 5.61 4.57 13.63
N VAL A 60 4.67 3.63 13.73
CA VAL A 60 3.63 3.41 12.74
C VAL A 60 2.27 3.51 13.40
N THR A 61 1.42 4.39 12.90
CA THR A 61 0.04 4.59 13.39
C THR A 61 -0.92 4.87 12.24
N VAL A 62 -2.22 4.86 12.50
CA VAL A 62 -3.22 5.39 11.56
C VAL A 62 -3.58 6.80 11.97
N SER A 63 -3.62 7.72 11.01
CA SER A 63 -3.84 9.14 11.22
C SER A 63 -4.92 9.68 10.28
N GLY A 64 -5.58 10.77 10.69
CA GLY A 64 -6.47 11.57 9.85
C GLY A 64 -5.87 12.92 9.43
N GLU A 65 -4.56 13.12 9.63
CA GLU A 65 -3.87 14.36 9.27
C GLU A 65 -3.70 14.51 7.76
N GLN A 66 -3.42 13.39 7.07
CA GLN A 66 -3.41 13.28 5.61
C GLN A 66 -4.23 12.06 5.21
N ALA A 67 -4.94 12.15 4.10
CA ALA A 67 -5.61 11.03 3.45
C ALA A 67 -5.63 11.32 1.94
N MET A 68 -5.29 10.32 1.12
CA MET A 68 -5.46 10.40 -0.33
C MET A 68 -6.92 10.10 -0.68
N SER A 69 -7.46 9.07 -0.04
CA SER A 69 -8.85 8.65 -0.14
C SER A 69 -9.45 8.51 1.25
N GLY A 70 -10.76 8.69 1.38
CA GLY A 70 -11.44 8.53 2.67
C GLY A 70 -11.07 9.61 3.70
N GLU A 71 -10.87 9.21 4.95
CA GLU A 71 -10.61 10.09 6.09
C GLU A 71 -9.31 9.75 6.84
N ARG A 72 -8.66 8.63 6.50
CA ARG A 72 -7.48 8.13 7.21
C ARG A 72 -6.41 7.63 6.25
N SER A 73 -5.19 7.57 6.77
CA SER A 73 -4.07 6.91 6.11
C SER A 73 -3.11 6.33 7.15
N LEU A 74 -2.15 5.53 6.69
CA LEU A 74 -1.04 5.09 7.51
C LEU A 74 -0.06 6.24 7.69
N ARG A 75 0.33 6.53 8.94
CA ARG A 75 1.42 7.43 9.29
C ARG A 75 2.65 6.59 9.61
N ILE A 76 3.77 6.91 8.97
CA ILE A 76 5.08 6.34 9.27
C ILE A 76 6.00 7.48 9.69
N TRP A 77 6.63 7.35 10.85
CA TRP A 77 7.66 8.25 11.33
C TRP A 77 8.88 7.44 11.76
N ASN A 78 10.07 7.92 11.40
CA ASN A 78 11.32 7.37 11.88
C ASN A 78 12.39 8.46 11.94
N GLU A 79 13.22 8.40 12.96
CA GLU A 79 14.31 9.34 13.12
C GLU A 79 15.35 9.20 12.00
N GLY A 80 16.21 10.21 11.84
CA GLY A 80 17.25 10.22 10.82
C GLY A 80 18.68 10.16 11.35
N ASP A 81 18.87 10.11 12.67
CA ASP A 81 20.17 10.37 13.33
C ASP A 81 21.32 9.43 12.93
N TYR A 82 21.01 8.29 12.30
CA TYR A 82 22.00 7.27 11.93
C TYR A 82 22.30 7.21 10.43
N ASP A 83 21.71 8.09 9.61
CA ASP A 83 21.75 8.01 8.13
C ASP A 83 21.27 6.65 7.57
N ASP A 84 20.56 5.87 8.38
CA ASP A 84 20.19 4.49 8.07
C ASP A 84 18.90 4.09 8.80
N GLY A 85 18.31 2.99 8.35
CA GLY A 85 17.13 2.38 8.94
C GLY A 85 15.91 2.42 8.04
N VAL A 86 15.01 1.48 8.28
CA VAL A 86 13.80 1.30 7.50
C VAL A 86 12.64 0.98 8.45
N THR A 87 11.49 1.57 8.18
CA THR A 87 10.25 1.36 8.94
C THR A 87 9.14 1.05 7.96
N TRP A 88 8.41 -0.05 8.19
CA TRP A 88 7.41 -0.54 7.25
C TRP A 88 6.26 -1.24 7.95
N VAL A 89 5.21 -1.50 7.16
CA VAL A 89 4.13 -2.42 7.53
C VAL A 89 4.07 -3.58 6.55
N THR A 90 3.64 -4.75 7.03
CA THR A 90 3.47 -5.95 6.21
C THR A 90 2.09 -6.56 6.40
N HIS A 91 1.46 -7.00 5.30
CA HIS A 91 0.17 -7.68 5.30
C HIS A 91 0.18 -8.93 4.40
N PRO A 92 -0.45 -10.05 4.83
CA PRO A 92 -0.60 -11.22 3.98
C PRO A 92 -1.65 -11.00 2.88
N VAL A 93 -1.33 -11.36 1.65
CA VAL A 93 -2.21 -11.26 0.48
C VAL A 93 -2.42 -12.66 -0.11
N PRO A 94 -3.67 -13.16 -0.21
CA PRO A 94 -3.93 -14.47 -0.79
C PRO A 94 -3.69 -14.45 -2.30
N VAL A 95 -3.01 -15.48 -2.81
CA VAL A 95 -2.79 -15.68 -4.25
C VAL A 95 -4.04 -16.31 -4.88
N PRO A 96 -4.50 -15.86 -6.06
CA PRO A 96 -5.66 -16.44 -6.73
C PRO A 96 -5.54 -17.95 -6.98
N SER A 97 -6.64 -18.67 -6.82
CA SER A 97 -6.72 -20.10 -7.14
C SER A 97 -6.46 -20.33 -8.63
N GLY A 98 -5.36 -21.01 -8.96
CA GLY A 98 -4.87 -21.16 -10.34
C GLY A 98 -3.50 -20.54 -10.58
N GLY A 99 -2.97 -19.79 -9.60
CA GLY A 99 -1.71 -19.08 -9.72
C GLY A 99 -1.86 -17.73 -10.42
N ALA A 100 -0.77 -16.99 -10.45
CA ALA A 100 -0.61 -15.77 -11.24
C ALA A 100 0.84 -15.74 -11.74
N ASP A 101 1.03 -15.18 -12.93
CA ASP A 101 2.35 -15.06 -13.56
C ASP A 101 2.94 -13.66 -13.31
N GLU A 102 2.07 -12.69 -13.05
CA GLU A 102 2.44 -11.30 -12.79
C GLU A 102 1.64 -10.72 -11.63
N ALA A 103 2.28 -9.82 -10.89
CA ALA A 103 1.63 -8.99 -9.90
C ALA A 103 2.00 -7.52 -10.10
N THR A 104 1.05 -6.62 -9.93
CA THR A 104 1.30 -5.18 -9.86
C THR A 104 0.93 -4.67 -8.48
N VAL A 105 1.82 -3.90 -7.87
CA VAL A 105 1.60 -3.28 -6.56
C VAL A 105 1.70 -1.78 -6.70
N ARG A 106 0.72 -1.07 -6.14
CA ARG A 106 0.68 0.40 -6.11
C ARG A 106 0.45 0.89 -4.69
N ALA A 107 1.02 2.04 -4.37
CA ALA A 107 0.72 2.78 -3.14
C ALA A 107 0.85 4.27 -3.41
N GLN A 108 0.04 5.08 -2.74
CA GLN A 108 0.19 6.53 -2.69
C GLN A 108 1.00 6.87 -1.46
N ILE A 109 2.08 7.65 -1.63
CA ILE A 109 2.92 8.09 -0.51
C ILE A 109 3.03 9.60 -0.55
N TRP A 110 2.77 10.23 0.58
CA TRP A 110 2.78 11.68 0.76
C TRP A 110 4.12 12.18 1.27
N SER A 111 4.61 13.29 0.71
CA SER A 111 5.71 14.09 1.25
C SER A 111 5.26 15.51 1.57
N GLU A 112 5.81 16.11 2.63
CA GLU A 112 5.45 17.47 3.08
C GLU A 112 5.78 18.56 2.06
N SER A 113 6.79 18.33 1.23
CA SER A 113 7.17 19.24 0.18
C SER A 113 7.90 18.50 -0.94
N GLU A 114 8.04 19.15 -2.10
CA GLU A 114 9.07 18.75 -3.07
C GLU A 114 10.45 19.23 -2.57
N SER A 115 11.49 18.42 -2.72
CA SER A 115 12.85 18.76 -2.29
C SER A 115 13.88 18.14 -3.22
N PHE A 116 14.94 18.90 -3.51
CA PHE A 116 16.14 18.36 -4.18
C PHE A 116 16.95 17.45 -3.23
N ASN A 117 16.84 17.68 -1.92
CA ASN A 117 17.44 16.83 -0.90
C ASN A 117 16.43 15.75 -0.52
N THR A 118 16.61 14.54 -1.04
CA THR A 118 15.85 13.35 -0.64
C THR A 118 16.41 12.82 0.68
N LEU A 119 15.61 12.83 1.75
CA LEU A 119 16.04 12.32 3.06
C LEU A 119 15.67 10.84 3.28
N ARG A 120 14.73 10.32 2.48
CA ARG A 120 14.15 8.97 2.58
C ARG A 120 13.83 8.41 1.19
N ASP A 121 13.88 7.10 1.09
CA ASP A 121 13.26 6.36 -0.01
C ASP A 121 11.90 5.79 0.42
N ALA A 122 10.96 5.72 -0.51
CA ALA A 122 9.84 4.82 -0.46
C ALA A 122 10.34 3.39 -0.67
N VAL A 123 9.94 2.45 0.19
CA VAL A 123 10.23 1.03 0.01
C VAL A 123 8.94 0.25 -0.13
N MET A 124 8.87 -0.61 -1.14
CA MET A 124 7.76 -1.54 -1.32
C MET A 124 8.28 -2.91 -1.72
N ARG A 125 7.59 -3.97 -1.29
CA ARG A 125 7.94 -5.35 -1.60
C ARG A 125 6.71 -6.24 -1.63
N LEU A 126 6.69 -7.23 -2.53
CA LEU A 126 5.77 -8.35 -2.54
C LEU A 126 6.57 -9.64 -2.73
N GLY A 127 6.42 -10.60 -1.81
CA GLY A 127 7.16 -11.85 -1.88
C GLY A 127 6.58 -12.97 -1.01
N PRO A 128 7.10 -14.20 -1.11
CA PRO A 128 6.61 -15.36 -0.37
C PRO A 128 6.95 -15.31 1.14
N GLU A 129 7.96 -14.53 1.50
CA GLU A 129 8.45 -14.36 2.87
C GLU A 129 8.27 -12.91 3.31
N ARG A 130 8.03 -12.67 4.60
CA ARG A 130 7.98 -11.31 5.16
C ARG A 130 9.41 -10.77 5.26
N PRO A 131 9.66 -9.49 4.94
CA PRO A 131 10.95 -8.90 5.21
C PRO A 131 11.18 -8.80 6.73
N GLU A 132 12.38 -9.13 7.18
CA GLU A 132 12.87 -9.01 8.56
C GLU A 132 14.00 -7.98 8.69
N THR A 133 14.74 -7.71 7.61
CA THR A 133 15.85 -6.74 7.58
C THR A 133 15.77 -5.79 6.38
N GLU A 134 16.60 -4.74 6.39
CA GLU A 134 16.64 -3.77 5.29
C GLU A 134 17.09 -4.39 3.97
N GLU A 135 18.04 -5.31 4.00
CA GLU A 135 18.63 -5.93 2.80
C GLU A 135 17.66 -6.80 2.01
N GLU A 136 16.50 -7.11 2.59
CA GLU A 136 15.45 -7.88 1.95
C GLU A 136 14.53 -7.00 1.07
N PHE A 137 14.68 -5.68 1.14
CA PHE A 137 14.12 -4.72 0.19
C PHE A 137 15.08 -4.49 -1.00
N PRO A 138 14.58 -3.99 -2.14
CA PRO A 138 15.44 -3.59 -3.24
C PRO A 138 16.50 -2.57 -2.83
N HIS A 139 17.67 -2.62 -3.47
CA HIS A 139 18.70 -1.60 -3.31
C HIS A 139 18.20 -0.21 -3.76
N PRO A 140 18.77 0.89 -3.23
CA PRO A 140 18.40 2.24 -3.64
C PRO A 140 18.39 2.44 -5.16
N GLY A 141 17.30 3.00 -5.68
CA GLY A 141 17.09 3.25 -7.12
C GLY A 141 16.69 2.02 -7.93
N VAL A 142 16.40 0.88 -7.29
CA VAL A 142 15.95 -0.34 -7.97
C VAL A 142 14.43 -0.46 -7.93
N ASN A 143 13.85 -0.71 -9.10
CA ASN A 143 12.45 -1.12 -9.29
C ASN A 143 12.45 -2.42 -10.10
N THR A 144 11.78 -3.47 -9.60
CA THR A 144 11.85 -4.82 -10.17
C THR A 144 11.14 -4.97 -11.51
N THR A 145 10.30 -4.01 -11.92
CA THR A 145 9.50 -4.04 -13.17
C THR A 145 10.32 -4.49 -14.39
N ALA A 146 11.58 -4.05 -14.50
CA ALA A 146 12.44 -4.33 -15.65
C ALA A 146 13.41 -5.51 -15.47
N LEU A 147 13.35 -6.23 -14.33
CA LEU A 147 14.33 -7.27 -13.98
C LEU A 147 13.93 -8.68 -14.42
N GLY A 148 12.73 -8.86 -14.98
CA GLY A 148 12.20 -10.18 -15.33
C GLY A 148 11.82 -10.98 -14.07
N GLU A 149 12.03 -12.31 -14.11
CA GLU A 149 11.70 -13.19 -13.00
C GLU A 149 12.70 -13.02 -11.84
N THR A 150 12.19 -12.62 -10.67
CA THR A 150 12.96 -12.42 -9.42
C THR A 150 12.30 -13.16 -8.25
N PRO A 151 13.02 -13.46 -7.16
CA PRO A 151 12.43 -14.13 -5.98
C PRO A 151 11.32 -13.34 -5.27
N TYR A 152 11.31 -12.02 -5.44
CA TYR A 152 10.29 -11.09 -4.96
C TYR A 152 10.22 -9.88 -5.90
N GLY A 153 9.10 -9.17 -5.87
CA GLY A 153 8.92 -7.87 -6.53
C GLY A 153 9.07 -6.72 -5.55
N GLY A 154 9.51 -5.55 -6.00
CA GLY A 154 9.62 -4.38 -5.14
C GLY A 154 10.14 -3.13 -5.83
N LEU A 155 10.16 -2.04 -5.06
CA LEU A 155 10.90 -0.83 -5.40
C LEU A 155 11.58 -0.23 -4.17
N ARG A 156 12.65 0.53 -4.41
CA ARG A 156 13.22 1.51 -3.49
C ARG A 156 13.53 2.78 -4.26
N GLU A 157 12.69 3.80 -4.09
CA GLU A 157 12.74 5.03 -4.89
C GLU A 157 12.68 6.29 -4.01
N PRO A 158 13.33 7.39 -4.42
CA PRO A 158 13.32 8.65 -3.68
C PRO A 158 11.91 9.17 -3.33
N LEU A 159 11.75 9.66 -2.10
CA LEU A 159 10.63 10.51 -1.68
C LEU A 159 10.93 12.01 -1.98
N TRP A 160 9.97 12.90 -1.67
CA TRP A 160 10.03 14.35 -1.96
C TRP A 160 10.19 14.70 -3.44
N LEU A 161 9.88 13.78 -4.35
CA LEU A 161 9.86 14.05 -5.80
C LEU A 161 8.67 14.92 -6.23
N ALA A 162 7.71 15.15 -5.33
CA ALA A 162 6.57 16.03 -5.48
C ALA A 162 6.11 16.49 -4.09
N ASP A 163 5.47 17.65 -4.04
CA ASP A 163 4.69 18.09 -2.88
C ASP A 163 3.38 17.30 -2.83
N GLY A 164 3.04 16.75 -1.66
CA GLY A 164 1.84 15.97 -1.46
C GLY A 164 1.96 14.51 -1.89
N TRP A 165 0.84 13.96 -2.37
CA TRP A 165 0.71 12.55 -2.74
C TRP A 165 1.35 12.22 -4.08
N ARG A 166 2.07 11.10 -4.13
CA ARG A 166 2.64 10.52 -5.33
C ARG A 166 2.43 9.01 -5.35
N GLU A 167 2.12 8.48 -6.52
CA GLU A 167 1.99 7.04 -6.73
C GLU A 167 3.37 6.41 -6.92
N TYR A 168 3.60 5.29 -6.24
CA TYR A 168 4.74 4.40 -6.40
C TYR A 168 4.22 3.03 -6.86
N THR A 169 4.82 2.49 -7.91
CA THR A 169 4.35 1.26 -8.57
C THR A 169 5.52 0.37 -8.98
N PHE A 170 5.38 -0.94 -8.77
CA PHE A 170 6.21 -1.94 -9.42
C PHE A 170 5.37 -3.09 -9.97
N GLU A 171 5.89 -3.71 -11.03
CA GLU A 171 5.42 -4.97 -11.57
C GLU A 171 6.42 -6.07 -11.20
N TRP A 172 5.91 -7.29 -11.01
CA TRP A 172 6.71 -8.45 -10.67
C TRP A 172 6.31 -9.65 -11.52
N THR A 173 7.21 -10.07 -12.41
CA THR A 173 7.12 -11.38 -13.07
C THR A 173 7.45 -12.46 -12.04
N MET A 174 6.44 -13.23 -11.64
CA MET A 174 6.55 -14.18 -10.56
C MET A 174 7.14 -15.51 -11.05
N PRO A 175 8.07 -16.12 -10.28
CA PRO A 175 8.43 -17.51 -10.48
C PRO A 175 7.25 -18.41 -10.15
N SER A 176 7.35 -19.70 -10.50
CA SER A 176 6.38 -20.69 -10.02
C SER A 176 6.38 -20.74 -8.48
N LEU A 177 5.31 -20.25 -7.87
CA LEU A 177 5.15 -20.20 -6.42
C LEU A 177 4.56 -21.52 -5.88
N SER A 178 5.10 -21.99 -4.75
CA SER A 178 4.56 -23.11 -3.98
C SER A 178 3.67 -22.67 -2.80
N THR A 179 3.41 -21.36 -2.68
CA THR A 179 2.63 -20.73 -1.61
C THR A 179 1.31 -20.18 -2.15
N GLU A 180 0.29 -20.19 -1.30
CA GLU A 180 -1.02 -19.57 -1.56
C GLU A 180 -1.11 -18.16 -0.93
N THR A 181 -0.04 -17.67 -0.32
CA THR A 181 0.02 -16.37 0.35
C THR A 181 1.34 -15.69 0.04
N LEU A 182 1.24 -14.42 -0.32
CA LEU A 182 2.35 -13.49 -0.43
C LEU A 182 2.25 -12.44 0.67
N TYR A 183 3.30 -11.66 0.87
CA TYR A 183 3.34 -10.59 1.85
C TYR A 183 3.66 -9.28 1.13
N VAL A 184 2.71 -8.35 1.15
CA VAL A 184 2.94 -6.97 0.70
C VAL A 184 3.54 -6.19 1.86
N SER A 185 4.61 -5.46 1.60
CA SER A 185 5.26 -4.58 2.58
C SER A 185 5.46 -3.20 1.97
N VAL A 186 5.15 -2.15 2.72
CA VAL A 186 5.27 -0.75 2.30
C VAL A 186 5.82 0.08 3.46
N GLY A 187 6.77 0.97 3.19
CA GLY A 187 7.45 1.74 4.22
C GLY A 187 8.34 2.86 3.70
N THR A 188 9.20 3.36 4.59
CA THR A 188 10.20 4.39 4.29
C THR A 188 11.57 3.97 4.82
N SER A 189 12.63 4.35 4.11
CA SER A 189 14.02 4.09 4.51
C SER A 189 14.85 5.38 4.55
N VAL A 190 15.71 5.52 5.56
CA VAL A 190 16.64 6.65 5.77
C VAL A 190 17.72 6.69 4.72
N ILE A 191 18.02 7.89 4.22
CA ILE A 191 19.18 8.17 3.36
C ILE A 191 20.10 9.20 4.02
N TRP A 192 19.52 10.21 4.67
CA TRP A 192 20.26 11.31 5.29
C TRP A 192 19.63 11.76 6.62
N GLU A 193 20.47 12.35 7.48
CA GLU A 193 20.13 12.98 8.75
C GLU A 193 18.90 13.88 8.62
N GLY A 194 17.91 13.62 9.47
CA GLY A 194 16.69 14.41 9.59
C GLY A 194 15.46 13.55 9.74
N ASP A 195 14.71 13.75 10.82
CA ASP A 195 13.47 13.04 11.09
C ASP A 195 12.39 13.39 10.07
N ALA A 196 11.58 12.41 9.69
CA ALA A 196 10.51 12.65 8.73
C ALA A 196 9.26 11.83 9.06
N THR A 197 8.10 12.43 8.77
CA THR A 197 6.80 11.73 8.75
C THR A 197 6.34 11.61 7.32
N HIS A 198 5.90 10.42 6.92
CA HIS A 198 5.23 10.16 5.65
C HIS A 198 3.86 9.55 5.90
N TYR A 199 3.00 9.68 4.91
CA TYR A 199 1.70 9.03 4.90
C TYR A 199 1.59 8.07 3.72
N VAL A 200 1.00 6.90 3.94
CA VAL A 200 0.78 5.87 2.91
C VAL A 200 -0.71 5.56 2.84
N ASP A 201 -1.24 5.53 1.63
CA ASP A 201 -2.66 5.29 1.37
C ASP A 201 -2.87 4.58 0.03
N ASP A 202 -4.10 4.14 -0.24
CA ASP A 202 -4.53 3.50 -1.49
C ASP A 202 -3.58 2.37 -1.96
N ILE A 203 -3.17 1.50 -1.03
CA ILE A 203 -2.35 0.33 -1.36
C ILE A 203 -3.20 -0.65 -2.14
N SER A 204 -2.71 -1.13 -3.27
CA SER A 204 -3.38 -2.17 -4.06
C SER A 204 -2.40 -3.23 -4.55
N VAL A 205 -2.91 -4.48 -4.61
CA VAL A 205 -2.22 -5.60 -5.25
C VAL A 205 -3.16 -6.20 -6.29
N GLU A 206 -2.69 -6.27 -7.52
CA GLU A 206 -3.35 -6.87 -8.66
C GLU A 206 -2.56 -8.10 -9.11
N PHE A 207 -3.26 -9.17 -9.49
CA PHE A 207 -2.65 -10.39 -10.01
C PHE A 207 -3.20 -10.68 -11.39
N ASP A 208 -2.31 -10.94 -12.33
CA ASP A 208 -2.66 -11.31 -13.69
C ASP A 208 -2.17 -12.72 -14.02
N SER A 209 -3.01 -13.43 -14.77
CA SER A 209 -2.66 -14.69 -15.42
C SER A 209 -2.33 -14.36 -16.88
N ALA A 210 -1.21 -14.85 -17.40
CA ALA A 210 -0.83 -14.64 -18.80
C ALA A 210 -1.85 -15.22 -19.81
#